data_AF-A0A537RLN9-F1
#
_entry.id   AF-A0A537RLN9-F1
#
_cell.length_a   1.000
_cell.length_b   1.000
_cell.length_c   1.000
_cell.angle_alpha   90.00
_cell.angle_beta   90.00
_cell.angle_gamma   90.00
#
_symmetry.space_group_name_H-M   'P 1'
#
loop_
_entity.id
_entity.type
_entity.pdbx_description
1 polymer ?
#
loop_
_entity_poly.entity_id
_entity_poly.type
_entity_poly.pdbx_seq_one_letter_code
_entity_poly.pdbx_strand_id
1 'polypeptide(L)' 'MKDVPVNTWMVVEAADAKLAVVSTHGCQQDAERERDQRNAGLPEKRFNACIAIEAVADRMGQPCR' A
#
# COMPACT_ATOMS: atom_id res chain seq x y z
N MET A 1 -13.34 -2.94 6.55
CA MET A 1 -12.09 -2.68 5.82
C MET A 1 -12.22 -3.44 4.51
N LYS A 2 -12.30 -2.77 3.36
CA LYS A 2 -12.55 -3.47 2.08
C LYS A 2 -11.37 -4.40 1.81
N ASP A 3 -11.66 -5.68 1.52
CA ASP A 3 -10.68 -6.70 1.16
C ASP A 3 -9.82 -6.21 -0.01
N VAL A 4 -8.59 -5.78 0.28
CA VAL A 4 -7.60 -5.53 -0.77
C VAL A 4 -7.07 -6.90 -1.18
N PRO A 5 -7.17 -7.29 -2.46
CA PRO A 5 -6.62 -8.55 -2.92
C PRO A 5 -5.13 -8.59 -2.61
N VAL A 6 -4.67 -9.68 -2.01
CA VAL A 6 -3.24 -9.88 -1.73
C VAL A 6 -2.42 -9.95 -3.02
N ASN A 7 -1.15 -9.55 -2.96
CA ASN A 7 -0.30 -9.27 -4.11
C ASN A 7 -0.73 -8.06 -4.97
N THR A 8 -1.59 -7.18 -4.44
CA THR A 8 -1.93 -5.91 -5.10
C THR A 8 -1.00 -4.81 -4.65
N TRP A 9 -0.45 -4.06 -5.62
CA TRP A 9 0.29 -2.84 -5.36
C TRP A 9 -0.68 -1.67 -5.16
N MET A 10 -0.34 -0.73 -4.30
CA MET A 10 -1.18 0.40 -3.94
C MET A 10 -0.36 1.67 -3.94
N VAL A 11 -0.97 2.77 -4.35
CA VAL A 11 -0.47 4.11 -4.04
C VAL A 11 -1.24 4.61 -2.83
N VAL A 12 -0.52 5.00 -1.78
CA VAL A 12 -1.10 5.59 -0.57
C VAL A 12 -0.67 7.04 -0.41
N GLU A 13 -1.59 7.86 0.04
CA GLU A 13 -1.33 9.23 0.46
C GLU A 13 -1.14 9.24 1.98
N ALA A 14 -0.02 9.82 2.44
CA ALA A 14 0.22 10.09 3.85
C ALA A 14 -0.18 11.54 4.13
N ALA A 15 -1.37 11.71 4.71
CA ALA A 15 -1.89 13.02 5.11
C ALA A 15 -2.41 12.95 6.54
N ASP A 16 -2.02 13.91 7.38
CA ASP A 16 -2.57 14.12 8.73
C ASP A 16 -2.67 12.84 9.58
N ALA A 17 -1.55 12.11 9.67
CA ALA A 17 -1.41 10.85 10.41
C ALA A 17 -2.31 9.69 9.93
N LYS A 18 -2.91 9.81 8.75
CA LYS A 18 -3.71 8.76 8.12
C LYS A 18 -3.08 8.34 6.79
N LEU A 19 -3.17 7.05 6.51
CA LEU A 19 -2.84 6.47 5.21
C LEU A 19 -4.16 6.24 4.46
N ALA A 20 -4.30 6.90 3.31
CA ALA A 20 -5.43 6.70 2.41
C ALA A 20 -4.97 5.99 1.14
N VAL A 21 -5.63 4.90 0.76
CA VAL A 21 -5.37 4.23 -0.53
C VAL A 21 -5.96 5.09 -1.64
N VAL A 22 -5.11 5.53 -2.56
CA VAL A 22 -5.44 6.39 -3.70
C VAL A 22 -5.75 5.54 -4.93
N SER A 23 -4.97 4.49 -5.16
CA SER A 23 -5.13 3.57 -6.30
C SER A 23 -4.54 2.20 -6.01
N THR A 24 -4.95 1.21 -6.80
CA THR A 24 -4.47 -0.18 -6.77
C THR A 24 -3.97 -0.60 -8.15
N HIS A 25 -2.90 -1.38 -8.21
CA HIS A 25 -2.19 -1.80 -9.41
C HIS A 25 -1.87 -3.29 -9.36
N GLY A 26 -1.86 -3.93 -10.53
CA GLY A 26 -1.45 -5.33 -10.68
C GLY A 26 0.07 -5.52 -10.68
N CYS A 27 0.87 -4.47 -10.85
CA CYS A 27 2.32 -4.56 -10.86
C CYS A 27 3.00 -3.37 -10.16
N GLN A 28 4.24 -3.59 -9.71
CA GLN A 28 5.05 -2.60 -8.99
C GLN A 28 5.31 -1.34 -9.80
N GLN A 29 5.69 -1.52 -11.07
CA GLN A 29 6.15 -0.44 -11.93
C GLN A 29 5.06 0.59 -12.18
N ASP A 30 3.81 0.16 -12.31
CA ASP A 30 2.67 1.05 -12.51
C ASP A 30 2.39 1.89 -11.25
N ALA A 31 2.46 1.26 -10.06
CA ALA A 31 2.27 1.96 -8.79
C ALA A 31 3.40 2.96 -8.50
N GLU A 32 4.66 2.60 -8.79
CA GLU A 32 5.81 3.50 -8.63
C GLU A 32 5.77 4.66 -9.61
N ARG A 33 5.40 4.40 -10.88
CA ARG A 33 5.22 5.45 -11.89
C ARG A 33 4.16 6.45 -11.46
N GLU A 34 3.02 5.98 -10.95
CA GLU A 34 1.97 6.87 -10.44
C GLU A 34 2.44 7.64 -9.20
N ARG A 35 3.10 6.98 -8.24
CA ARG A 35 3.70 7.63 -7.06
C ARG A 35 4.62 8.77 -7.48
N ASP A 36 5.51 8.53 -8.45
CA ASP A 36 6.48 9.51 -8.91
C ASP A 36 5.82 10.67 -9.65
N GLN A 37 4.83 10.38 -10.49
CA GLN A 37 4.01 11.42 -11.13
C GLN A 37 3.28 12.31 -10.12
N ARG A 38 2.72 11.72 -9.06
CA ARG A 38 1.98 12.48 -8.03
C ARG A 38 2.90 13.27 -7.09
N ASN A 39 4.10 12.77 -6.84
CA ASN A 39 5.11 13.48 -6.06
C ASN A 39 5.87 14.53 -6.89
N ALA A 40 5.76 14.50 -8.22
CA ALA A 40 6.44 15.46 -9.08
C ALA A 40 5.97 16.89 -8.76
N GLY A 41 6.93 17.74 -8.37
CA GLY A 41 6.65 19.15 -8.04
C GLY A 41 6.15 19.38 -6.62
N LEU A 42 6.03 18.36 -5.77
CA LEU A 42 5.77 18.55 -4.36
C LEU A 42 7.07 18.83 -3.59
N PRO A 43 7.05 19.77 -2.62
CA PRO A 43 8.22 20.05 -1.79
C PRO A 43 8.58 18.89 -0.85
N GLU A 44 7.59 18.06 -0.50
CA GLU A 44 7.76 16.87 0.33
C GLU A 44 7.01 15.68 -0.31
N LYS A 45 7.57 14.47 -0.17
CA LYS A 45 6.96 13.25 -0.71
C LYS A 45 5.71 12.89 0.10
N ARG A 46 4.55 12.97 -0.54
CA ARG A 46 3.24 12.73 0.09
C ARG A 46 2.64 11.38 -0.30
N PHE A 47 3.02 10.87 -1.48
CA PHE A 47 2.54 9.60 -2.01
C PHE A 47 3.61 8.51 -1.88
N ASN A 48 3.18 7.29 -1.54
CA ASN A 48 4.04 6.11 -1.43
C ASN A 48 3.43 4.94 -2.21
N ALA A 49 4.28 4.05 -2.73
CA ALA A 49 3.85 2.79 -3.33
C ALA A 49 4.11 1.65 -2.34
N CYS A 50 3.10 0.82 -2.05
CA CYS A 50 3.21 -0.32 -1.14
C CYS A 50 2.46 -1.54 -1.66
N ILE A 51 2.85 -2.74 -1.24
CA ILE A 51 2.19 -4.00 -1.61
C ILE A 51 1.34 -4.51 -0.44
N ALA A 52 0.12 -4.95 -0.74
CA ALA A 52 -0.70 -5.69 0.21
C ALA A 52 -0.15 -7.12 0.36
N ILE A 53 0.45 -7.40 1.51
CA ILE A 53 0.87 -8.75 1.91
C ILE A 53 -0.19 -9.37 2.83
N GLU A 54 -0.36 -10.69 2.75
CA GLU A 54 -1.17 -11.41 3.73
C GLU A 54 -0.63 -11.17 5.14
N ALA A 55 -1.52 -10.90 6.09
CA ALA A 55 -1.15 -10.82 7.50
C ALA A 55 -0.74 -12.22 7.98
N VAL A 56 0.56 -12.47 8.07
CA VAL A 56 1.12 -13.77 8.52
C VAL A 56 0.80 -14.09 9.99
N ALA A 57 0.31 -13.11 10.76
CA ALA A 57 0.06 -13.25 12.19
C ALA A 57 -1.04 -14.26 12.57
N ASP A 58 -1.96 -14.60 11.67
CA ASP A 58 -3.09 -15.50 11.98
C ASP A 58 -2.72 -17.00 11.99
N ARG A 59 -1.46 -17.36 11.68
CA ARG A 59 -0.97 -18.76 11.68
C ARG A 59 0.01 -19.10 12.81
N MET A 60 0.43 -18.12 13.61
CA MET A 60 1.41 -18.33 14.69
C MET A 60 0.78 -18.55 16.08
N GLY A 61 -0.55 -18.66 16.14
CA GLY A 61 -1.31 -18.70 17.40
C GLY A 61 -2.17 -19.93 17.62
N GLN A 62 -1.90 -21.08 16.97
CA GLN A 62 -2.53 -22.32 17.42
C GLN A 62 -1.77 -22.82 18.66
N PRO A 63 -2.37 -22.82 19.87
CA PRO A 63 -1.80 -23.56 20.98
C PRO A 63 -1.80 -25.04 20.60
N CYS A 64 -0.65 -25.69 20.75
CA CYS A 64 -0.53 -27.14 20.72
C CYS A 64 -1.57 -27.73 21.67
N ARG A 65 -2.48 -28.57 21.16
CA ARG A 65 -3.39 -29.39 21.97
C ARG A 65 -2.66 -30.60 22.51
#